data_AF-A0A1Q3BXN8-F1
#
_entry.id   AF-A0A1Q3BXN8-F1
#
_cell.length_a   1.000
_cell.length_b   1.000
_cell.length_c   1.000
_cell.angle_alpha   90.00
_cell.angle_beta   90.00
_cell.angle_gamma   90.00
#
_symmetry.space_group_name_H-M   'P 1'
#
loop_
_entity.id
_entity.type
_entity.pdbx_description
1 polymer ?
#
loop_
_entity_poly.entity_id
_entity_poly.type
_entity_poly.pdbx_seq_one_letter_code
_entity_poly.pdbx_strand_id
1 'polypeptide(L)'
;MNLRIVSSPHEEFALSFTVKGQRIFLDARILASILHIPHSGIYIFEYKKWPEVEGFHPNHILSILYPNDPNIHPNMALCTNKLSVDYILLHHLIVHQLLPTCGGYAKLSRMQAFLMWCIISKVEFCYPFLMLHTMVRAFTQNKSVLPFGSILTKIFRHHEIRLEGEIGTKLKKEDSYNKSTLNRMGWKK
;
A
#
# COMPACT_ATOMS: atom_id res chain seq x y z
N MET A 1 16.20 -0.40 -15.19
CA MET A 1 16.24 -1.24 -13.97
C MET A 1 15.72 -2.62 -14.35
N ASN A 2 16.49 -3.67 -14.07
CA ASN A 2 16.07 -5.05 -14.36
C ASN A 2 15.66 -5.71 -13.05
N LEU A 3 14.37 -6.06 -12.88
CA LEU A 3 13.87 -6.79 -11.72
C LEU A 3 13.78 -8.28 -12.06
N ARG A 4 14.28 -9.13 -11.16
CA ARG A 4 14.18 -10.59 -11.20
C ARG A 4 13.65 -11.08 -9.86
N ILE A 5 12.57 -11.86 -9.89
CA ILE A 5 12.07 -12.53 -8.70
C ILE A 5 13.04 -13.67 -8.38
N VAL A 6 13.43 -13.79 -7.11
CA VAL A 6 14.23 -14.91 -6.61
C VAL A 6 13.37 -15.61 -5.57
N SER A 7 12.80 -16.75 -5.94
CA SER A 7 12.04 -17.60 -5.03
C SER A 7 12.65 -18.99 -5.02
N SER A 8 13.33 -19.34 -3.93
CA SER A 8 13.72 -20.72 -3.63
C SER A 8 12.61 -21.38 -2.81
N PRO A 9 12.39 -22.70 -2.93
CA PRO A 9 11.43 -23.44 -2.09
C PRO A 9 11.71 -23.31 -0.58
N HIS A 10 12.91 -22.86 -0.20
CA HIS A 10 13.37 -22.69 1.17
C HIS A 10 13.66 -21.24 1.57
N GLU A 11 13.55 -20.27 0.65
CA GLU A 11 13.76 -18.85 0.94
C GLU A 11 12.42 -18.10 0.96
N GLU A 12 12.24 -17.27 1.98
CA GLU A 12 11.20 -16.25 2.01
C GLU A 12 11.23 -15.44 0.69
N PHE A 13 10.05 -15.06 0.19
CA PHE A 13 9.90 -14.30 -1.06
C PHE A 13 10.86 -13.10 -1.14
N ALA A 14 11.78 -13.13 -2.12
CA ALA A 14 12.81 -12.13 -2.30
C ALA A 14 12.86 -11.57 -3.74
N LEU A 15 13.30 -10.33 -3.84
CA LEU A 15 13.52 -9.63 -5.10
C LEU A 15 15.00 -9.40 -5.31
N SER A 16 15.45 -9.55 -6.56
CA SER A 16 16.75 -9.03 -6.96
C SER A 16 16.60 -8.05 -8.10
N PHE A 17 17.28 -6.91 -8.04
CA PHE A 17 17.26 -5.94 -9.13
C PHE A 17 18.59 -5.25 -9.32
N THR A 18 18.85 -4.79 -10.55
CA THR A 18 20.07 -4.06 -10.87
C THR A 18 19.78 -2.59 -11.11
N VAL A 19 20.50 -1.73 -10.38
CA VAL A 19 20.46 -0.26 -10.49
C VAL A 19 21.90 0.24 -10.62
N LYS A 20 22.18 1.05 -11.65
CA LYS A 20 23.53 1.59 -11.94
C LYS A 20 24.64 0.52 -11.92
N GLY A 21 24.35 -0.69 -12.42
CA GLY A 21 25.29 -1.82 -12.46
C GLY A 21 25.43 -2.61 -11.15
N GLN A 22 24.89 -2.12 -10.03
CA GLN A 22 24.90 -2.83 -8.75
C GLN A 22 23.65 -3.70 -8.60
N ARG A 23 23.84 -4.96 -8.21
CA ARG A 23 22.74 -5.89 -7.90
C ARG A 23 22.35 -5.75 -6.43
N ILE A 24 21.06 -5.53 -6.20
CA ILE A 24 20.44 -5.42 -4.87
C ILE A 24 19.57 -6.66 -4.66
N PHE A 25 19.61 -7.20 -3.45
CA PHE A 25 18.73 -8.25 -2.96
C PHE A 25 17.84 -7.67 -1.87
N LEU A 26 16.54 -7.97 -1.93
CA LEU A 26 15.55 -7.40 -1.05
C LEU A 26 14.51 -8.45 -0.68
N ASP A 27 14.53 -8.91 0.56
CA ASP A 27 13.47 -9.70 1.18
C ASP A 27 12.66 -8.85 2.17
N ALA A 28 11.63 -9.43 2.79
CA ALA A 28 10.76 -8.70 3.71
C ALA A 28 11.50 -8.22 4.96
N ARG A 29 12.49 -8.99 5.45
CA ARG A 29 13.28 -8.66 6.65
C ARG A 29 14.22 -7.48 6.39
N ILE A 30 14.92 -7.48 5.26
CA ILE A 30 15.78 -6.37 4.82
C ILE A 30 14.92 -5.11 4.63
N LEU A 31 13.78 -5.23 3.94
CA LEU A 31 12.88 -4.09 3.72
C LEU A 31 12.37 -3.51 5.04
N ALA A 32 11.97 -4.37 5.98
CA ALA A 32 11.53 -3.97 7.31
C ALA A 32 12.62 -3.24 8.10
N SER A 33 13.85 -3.75 8.04
CA SER A 33 15.02 -3.12 8.67
C SER A 33 15.30 -1.73 8.10
N ILE A 34 15.25 -1.56 6.77
CA ILE A 34 15.46 -0.26 6.09
C ILE A 34 14.37 0.75 6.47
N LEU A 35 13.13 0.28 6.64
CA LEU A 35 11.98 1.13 6.93
C LEU A 35 11.72 1.35 8.42
N HIS A 36 12.39 0.59 9.29
CA HIS A 36 12.12 0.53 10.73
C HIS A 36 10.66 0.21 11.05
N ILE A 37 10.12 -0.83 10.40
CA ILE A 37 8.75 -1.32 10.61
C ILE A 37 8.76 -2.81 11.00
N PRO A 38 7.70 -3.32 11.67
CA PRO A 38 7.56 -4.74 11.92
C PRO A 38 7.49 -5.56 10.62
N HIS A 39 8.02 -6.79 10.67
CA HIS A 39 7.89 -7.80 9.61
C HIS A 39 7.09 -9.03 10.05
N SER A 40 6.39 -8.91 11.17
CA SER A 40 5.50 -9.89 11.78
C SER A 40 4.03 -9.62 11.42
N GLY A 41 3.15 -10.49 11.90
CA GLY A 41 1.72 -10.42 11.67
C GLY A 41 1.26 -11.21 10.46
N ILE A 42 -0.04 -11.12 10.19
CA ILE A 42 -0.65 -11.85 9.07
C ILE A 42 -0.17 -11.28 7.74
N TYR A 43 -0.05 -12.16 6.75
CA TYR A 43 0.18 -11.77 5.37
C TYR A 43 -0.80 -12.50 4.47
N ILE A 44 -1.56 -11.72 3.70
CA ILE A 44 -2.45 -12.21 2.65
C ILE A 44 -2.53 -11.14 1.57
N PHE A 45 -2.63 -11.56 0.32
CA PHE A 45 -2.75 -10.64 -0.80
C PHE A 45 -3.77 -11.14 -1.81
N GLU A 46 -4.98 -10.59 -1.71
CA GLU A 46 -6.12 -10.94 -2.56
C GLU A 46 -6.54 -9.76 -3.44
N TYR A 47 -6.87 -10.04 -4.70
CA TYR A 47 -7.23 -8.98 -5.65
C TYR A 47 -8.74 -8.85 -5.86
N LYS A 48 -9.39 -10.00 -6.07
CA LYS A 48 -10.79 -10.05 -6.53
C LYS A 48 -11.74 -10.38 -5.39
N LYS A 49 -11.28 -11.20 -4.44
CA LYS A 49 -12.07 -11.70 -3.33
C LYS A 49 -11.72 -10.96 -2.05
N TRP A 50 -12.53 -11.17 -1.02
CA TRP A 50 -12.17 -10.78 0.32
C TRP A 50 -11.07 -11.72 0.84
N PRO A 51 -10.09 -11.20 1.60
CA PRO A 51 -9.14 -12.04 2.30
C PRO A 51 -9.86 -13.00 3.25
N GLU A 52 -9.43 -14.25 3.27
CA GLU A 52 -9.93 -15.28 4.18
C GLU A 52 -8.92 -15.42 5.32
N VAL A 53 -9.17 -14.76 6.44
CA VAL A 53 -8.31 -14.76 7.62
C VAL A 53 -9.17 -14.97 8.86
N GLU A 54 -8.65 -15.72 9.83
CA GLU A 54 -9.31 -15.91 11.12
C GLU A 54 -9.68 -14.57 11.77
N GLY A 55 -10.92 -14.47 12.26
CA GLY A 55 -11.45 -13.26 12.90
C GLY A 55 -11.89 -12.14 11.94
N PHE A 56 -11.61 -12.25 10.64
CA PHE A 56 -12.07 -11.27 9.66
C PHE A 56 -13.39 -11.69 9.00
N HIS A 57 -14.38 -10.80 9.05
CA HIS A 57 -15.61 -10.92 8.26
C HIS A 57 -15.89 -9.59 7.55
N PRO A 58 -16.17 -9.57 6.22
CA PRO A 58 -16.38 -8.33 5.48
C PRO A 58 -17.44 -7.40 6.07
N ASN A 59 -18.53 -7.95 6.62
CA ASN A 59 -19.58 -7.13 7.24
C ASN A 59 -19.08 -6.29 8.41
N HIS A 60 -18.04 -6.71 9.14
CA HIS A 60 -17.50 -5.92 10.26
C HIS A 60 -16.88 -4.61 9.78
N ILE A 61 -16.08 -4.65 8.72
CA ILE A 61 -15.50 -3.41 8.19
C ILE A 61 -16.55 -2.57 7.48
N LEU A 62 -17.52 -3.19 6.81
CA LEU A 62 -18.61 -2.47 6.15
C LEU A 62 -19.49 -1.72 7.15
N SER A 63 -19.80 -2.30 8.31
CA SER A 63 -20.57 -1.60 9.35
C SER A 63 -19.81 -0.43 9.97
N ILE A 64 -18.47 -0.49 10.00
CA ILE A 64 -17.62 0.60 10.48
C ILE A 64 -17.54 1.73 9.44
N LEU A 65 -17.35 1.38 8.17
CA LEU A 65 -17.16 2.34 7.09
C LEU A 65 -18.47 2.99 6.60
N TYR A 66 -19.58 2.24 6.65
CA TYR A 66 -20.89 2.66 6.14
C TYR A 66 -22.00 2.42 7.18
N PRO A 67 -21.92 3.02 8.39
CA PRO A 67 -22.84 2.70 9.48
C PRO A 67 -24.32 3.01 9.18
N ASN A 68 -24.59 3.89 8.21
CA ASN A 68 -25.94 4.37 7.87
C ASN A 68 -26.46 3.84 6.52
N ASP A 69 -25.78 2.88 5.89
CA ASP A 69 -26.20 2.33 4.59
C ASP A 69 -26.77 0.91 4.78
N PRO A 70 -28.10 0.73 4.84
CA PRO A 70 -28.70 -0.59 5.05
C PRO A 70 -28.53 -1.53 3.86
N ASN A 71 -28.14 -1.01 2.68
CA ASN A 71 -27.99 -1.79 1.46
C ASN A 71 -26.55 -2.25 1.23
N ILE A 72 -25.60 -1.87 2.09
CA ILE A 72 -24.19 -2.23 1.89
C ILE A 72 -24.00 -3.74 2.03
N HIS A 73 -23.38 -4.36 1.03
CA HIS A 73 -23.07 -5.79 1.07
C HIS A 73 -21.68 -6.12 0.51
N PRO A 74 -21.02 -7.22 0.95
CA PRO A 74 -19.64 -7.57 0.58
C PRO A 74 -19.38 -7.70 -0.93
N ASN A 75 -20.43 -8.02 -1.69
CA ASN A 75 -20.33 -8.21 -3.14
C ASN A 75 -20.47 -6.90 -3.95
N MET A 76 -20.80 -5.77 -3.33
CA MET A 76 -20.87 -4.46 -4.01
C MET A 76 -19.50 -3.90 -4.36
N ALA A 77 -19.49 -2.92 -5.26
CA ALA A 77 -18.40 -1.98 -5.38
C ALA A 77 -18.42 -1.01 -4.19
N LEU A 78 -17.27 -0.81 -3.54
CA LEU A 78 -17.12 0.10 -2.41
C LEU A 78 -16.65 1.46 -2.92
N CYS A 79 -17.23 2.54 -2.39
CA CYS A 79 -16.97 3.92 -2.82
C CYS A 79 -16.62 4.81 -1.63
N THR A 80 -15.75 5.80 -1.86
CA THR A 80 -15.25 6.70 -0.79
C THR A 80 -16.18 7.86 -0.47
N ASN A 81 -17.15 8.16 -1.34
CA ASN A 81 -18.06 9.30 -1.21
C ASN A 81 -19.01 9.24 0.00
N LYS A 82 -19.19 8.07 0.61
CA LYS A 82 -20.02 7.87 1.82
C LYS A 82 -19.18 7.71 3.10
N LEU A 83 -17.85 7.74 2.99
CA LEU A 83 -16.96 7.59 4.13
C LEU A 83 -16.85 8.91 4.91
N SER A 84 -16.62 8.82 6.21
CA SER A 84 -16.20 9.97 7.02
C SER A 84 -14.80 10.45 6.59
N VAL A 85 -14.47 11.69 6.93
CA VAL A 85 -13.17 12.30 6.57
C VAL A 85 -12.01 11.45 7.09
N ASP A 86 -12.09 10.93 8.31
CA ASP A 86 -11.03 10.11 8.90
C ASP A 86 -10.77 8.83 8.09
N TYR A 87 -11.82 8.17 7.62
CA TYR A 87 -11.71 6.97 6.79
C TYR A 87 -11.25 7.28 5.36
N ILE A 88 -11.58 8.45 4.81
CA ILE A 88 -11.01 8.93 3.55
C ILE A 88 -9.50 9.14 3.69
N LEU A 89 -9.06 9.78 4.77
CA LEU A 89 -7.64 9.99 5.04
C LEU A 89 -6.90 8.67 5.23
N LEU A 90 -7.49 7.71 5.94
CA LEU A 90 -6.93 6.36 6.10
C LEU A 90 -6.84 5.62 4.75
N HIS A 91 -7.88 5.71 3.91
CA HIS A 91 -7.84 5.13 2.56
C HIS A 91 -6.73 5.75 1.72
N HIS A 92 -6.59 7.08 1.75
CA HIS A 92 -5.53 7.78 1.05
C HIS A 92 -4.15 7.37 1.55
N LEU A 93 -3.95 7.20 2.86
CA LEU A 93 -2.70 6.67 3.42
C LEU A 93 -2.37 5.29 2.83
N ILE A 94 -3.35 4.38 2.82
CA ILE A 94 -3.17 3.04 2.27
C ILE A 94 -2.82 3.12 0.78
N VAL A 95 -3.57 3.88 -0.01
CA VAL A 95 -3.34 4.00 -1.45
C VAL A 95 -1.99 4.63 -1.76
N HIS A 96 -1.54 5.63 -1.00
CA HIS A 96 -0.28 6.29 -1.33
C HIS A 96 0.96 5.57 -0.80
N GLN A 97 0.85 4.90 0.35
CA GLN A 97 2.02 4.38 1.08
C GLN A 97 2.11 2.86 1.12
N LEU A 98 0.99 2.13 1.08
CA LEU A 98 0.96 0.69 1.35
C LEU A 98 0.57 -0.14 0.13
N LEU A 99 -0.48 0.27 -0.58
CA LEU A 99 -1.00 -0.37 -1.76
C LEU A 99 -1.29 0.65 -2.89
N PRO A 100 -0.24 1.23 -3.52
CA PRO A 100 -0.34 2.09 -4.69
C PRO A 100 -1.27 1.57 -5.77
N THR A 101 -2.27 2.40 -6.10
CA THR A 101 -3.17 2.18 -7.24
C THR A 101 -2.99 3.25 -8.28
N CYS A 102 -3.00 2.84 -9.56
CA CYS A 102 -2.94 3.76 -10.69
C CYS A 102 -4.31 4.35 -11.07
N GLY A 103 -5.38 4.01 -10.35
CA GLY A 103 -6.75 4.48 -10.59
C GLY A 103 -7.15 5.63 -9.67
N GLY A 104 -8.33 6.22 -9.92
CA GLY A 104 -8.86 7.30 -9.08
C GLY A 104 -9.25 6.84 -7.67
N TYR A 105 -9.28 7.81 -6.73
CA TYR A 105 -9.55 7.60 -5.30
C TYR A 105 -11.04 7.44 -4.95
N ALA A 106 -11.92 7.41 -5.95
CA ALA A 106 -13.37 7.30 -5.73
C ALA A 106 -13.82 5.89 -5.29
N LYS A 107 -13.01 4.87 -5.57
CA LYS A 107 -13.32 3.46 -5.32
C LYS A 107 -12.37 2.86 -4.29
N LEU A 108 -12.90 1.94 -3.49
CA LEU A 108 -12.18 1.19 -2.48
C LEU A 108 -12.14 -0.29 -2.92
N SER A 109 -10.94 -0.88 -3.00
CA SER A 109 -10.80 -2.31 -3.25
C SER A 109 -11.05 -3.12 -1.97
N ARG A 110 -11.40 -4.41 -2.11
CA ARG A 110 -11.57 -5.32 -0.97
C ARG A 110 -10.29 -5.44 -0.13
N MET A 111 -9.13 -5.47 -0.80
CA MET A 111 -7.83 -5.47 -0.11
C MET A 111 -7.58 -4.15 0.65
N GLN A 112 -7.98 -3.01 0.09
CA GLN A 112 -7.85 -1.72 0.78
C GLN A 112 -8.77 -1.66 2.00
N ALA A 113 -10.03 -2.09 1.87
CA ALA A 113 -10.96 -2.19 3.00
C ALA A 113 -10.42 -3.14 4.08
N PHE A 114 -9.85 -4.27 3.70
CA PHE A 114 -9.20 -5.19 4.64
C PHE A 114 -8.00 -4.55 5.36
N LEU A 115 -7.15 -3.80 4.67
CA LEU A 115 -6.04 -3.08 5.33
C LEU A 115 -6.56 -1.99 6.28
N MET A 116 -7.66 -1.31 5.93
CA MET A 116 -8.32 -0.38 6.85
C MET A 116 -8.81 -1.11 8.10
N TRP A 117 -9.42 -2.29 7.94
CA TRP A 117 -9.83 -3.13 9.07
C TRP A 117 -8.65 -3.54 9.95
N CYS A 118 -7.52 -3.92 9.37
CA CYS A 118 -6.32 -4.27 10.13
C CYS A 118 -5.86 -3.09 10.99
N ILE A 119 -5.82 -1.88 10.42
CA ILE A 119 -5.40 -0.67 11.15
C ILE A 119 -6.41 -0.31 12.24
N ILE A 120 -7.71 -0.29 11.93
CA ILE A 120 -8.78 0.08 12.87
C ILE A 120 -8.85 -0.92 14.03
N SER A 121 -8.78 -2.21 13.72
CA SER A 121 -8.89 -3.30 14.69
C SER A 121 -7.55 -3.65 15.34
N LYS A 122 -6.47 -2.92 14.99
CA LYS A 122 -5.10 -3.15 15.48
C LYS A 122 -4.59 -4.58 15.24
N VAL A 123 -5.00 -5.19 14.13
CA VAL A 123 -4.45 -6.47 13.68
C VAL A 123 -3.07 -6.23 13.08
N GLU A 124 -2.09 -6.96 13.58
CA GLU A 124 -0.73 -6.90 13.06
C GLU A 124 -0.67 -7.50 11.65
N PHE A 125 -0.18 -6.72 10.69
CA PHE A 125 -0.11 -7.11 9.28
C PHE A 125 1.31 -6.87 8.75
N CYS A 126 1.85 -7.83 8.00
CA CYS A 126 3.20 -7.73 7.45
C CYS A 126 3.23 -6.85 6.18
N TYR A 127 3.37 -5.54 6.38
CA TYR A 127 3.47 -4.56 5.30
C TYR A 127 4.69 -4.73 4.37
N PRO A 128 5.88 -5.16 4.84
CA PRO A 128 7.01 -5.44 3.94
C PRO A 128 6.65 -6.46 2.84
N PHE A 129 5.98 -7.57 3.17
CA PHE A 129 5.57 -8.55 2.16
C PHE A 129 4.57 -7.97 1.15
N LEU A 130 3.59 -7.19 1.62
CA LEU A 130 2.64 -6.49 0.75
C LEU A 130 3.34 -5.54 -0.23
N MET A 131 4.34 -4.79 0.24
CA MET A 131 5.12 -3.88 -0.60
C MET A 131 5.91 -4.64 -1.67
N LEU A 132 6.60 -5.72 -1.31
CA LEU A 132 7.37 -6.52 -2.27
C LEU A 132 6.45 -7.15 -3.33
N HIS A 133 5.31 -7.72 -2.94
CA HIS A 133 4.33 -8.24 -3.89
C HIS A 133 3.76 -7.16 -4.81
N THR A 134 3.55 -5.96 -4.27
CA THR A 134 3.09 -4.82 -5.06
C THR A 134 4.13 -4.36 -6.07
N MET A 135 5.43 -4.37 -5.72
CA MET A 135 6.53 -4.10 -6.64
C MET A 135 6.59 -5.14 -7.77
N VAL A 136 6.50 -6.42 -7.44
CA VAL A 136 6.46 -7.50 -8.45
C VAL A 136 5.30 -7.31 -9.40
N ARG A 137 4.10 -7.09 -8.87
CA ARG A 137 2.91 -6.92 -9.71
C ARG A 137 3.06 -5.74 -10.66
N ALA A 138 3.57 -4.61 -10.19
CA ALA A 138 3.76 -3.43 -11.03
C ALA A 138 4.73 -3.73 -12.18
N PHE A 139 5.80 -4.47 -11.90
CA PHE A 139 6.76 -4.90 -12.91
C PHE A 139 6.14 -5.90 -13.91
N THR A 140 5.44 -6.94 -13.44
CA THR A 140 4.78 -7.94 -14.31
C THR A 140 3.71 -7.32 -15.21
N GLN A 141 3.06 -6.25 -14.77
CA GLN A 141 2.09 -5.51 -15.58
C GLN A 141 2.72 -4.57 -16.62
N ASN A 142 4.04 -4.64 -16.84
CA ASN A 142 4.80 -3.74 -17.72
C ASN A 142 4.54 -2.25 -17.46
N LYS A 143 4.26 -1.89 -16.20
CA LYS A 143 4.18 -0.47 -15.84
C LYS A 143 5.60 0.07 -15.86
N SER A 144 5.79 1.18 -16.57
CA SER A 144 7.10 1.84 -16.73
C SER A 144 7.68 2.37 -15.41
N VAL A 145 6.91 2.36 -14.31
CA VAL A 145 7.28 2.92 -13.02
C VAL A 145 7.02 1.92 -11.90
N LEU A 146 8.06 1.65 -11.11
CA LEU A 146 7.93 0.89 -9.87
C LEU A 146 7.25 1.75 -8.79
N PRO A 147 6.32 1.19 -8.01
CA PRO A 147 5.66 1.89 -6.93
C PRO A 147 6.65 2.23 -5.80
N PHE A 148 6.23 3.13 -4.92
CA PHE A 148 6.97 3.51 -3.71
C PHE A 148 8.30 4.26 -3.94
N GLY A 149 8.31 5.31 -4.77
CA GLY A 149 9.53 6.08 -5.07
C GLY A 149 10.31 6.56 -3.83
N SER A 150 9.62 6.96 -2.76
CA SER A 150 10.24 7.34 -1.49
C SER A 150 10.93 6.15 -0.77
N ILE A 151 10.32 4.96 -0.81
CA ILE A 151 10.87 3.73 -0.26
C ILE A 151 12.05 3.24 -1.09
N LEU A 152 11.93 3.27 -2.43
CA LEU A 152 13.04 2.96 -3.33
C LEU A 152 14.25 3.86 -3.06
N THR A 153 14.03 5.15 -2.81
CA THR A 153 15.10 6.07 -2.41
C THR A 153 15.78 5.64 -1.12
N LYS A 154 15.03 5.18 -0.11
CA LYS A 154 15.61 4.65 1.15
C LYS A 154 16.42 3.38 0.89
N ILE A 155 15.91 2.47 0.06
CA ILE A 155 16.61 1.23 -0.31
C ILE A 155 17.93 1.57 -1.04
N PHE A 156 17.89 2.49 -2.00
CA PHE A 156 19.09 2.90 -2.75
C PHE A 156 20.14 3.52 -1.84
N ARG A 157 19.74 4.37 -0.89
CA ARG A 157 20.65 4.94 0.12
C ARG A 157 21.27 3.87 1.02
N HIS A 158 20.48 2.90 1.45
CA HIS A 158 20.96 1.78 2.27
C HIS A 158 22.04 0.95 1.55
N HIS A 159 21.92 0.79 0.23
CA HIS A 159 22.90 0.10 -0.61
C HIS A 159 23.97 1.03 -1.22
N GLU A 160 24.09 2.27 -0.71
CA GLU A 160 25.10 3.24 -1.15
C GLU A 160 25.08 3.56 -2.66
N ILE A 161 23.91 3.41 -3.29
CA ILE A 161 23.71 3.80 -4.69
C ILE A 161 23.85 5.32 -4.78
N ARG A 162 24.77 5.78 -5.62
CA ARG A 162 24.95 7.21 -5.89
C ARG A 162 23.70 7.79 -6.56
N LEU A 163 23.00 8.67 -5.85
CA LEU A 163 21.84 9.42 -6.34
C LEU A 163 22.21 10.85 -6.79
N GLU A 164 23.51 11.16 -6.87
CA GLU A 164 24.00 12.42 -7.41
C GLU A 164 23.54 12.60 -8.87
N GLY A 165 23.02 13.79 -9.19
CA GLY A 165 22.44 14.12 -10.50
C GLY A 165 20.98 13.70 -10.70
N GLU A 166 20.37 12.95 -9.76
CA GLU A 166 18.94 12.62 -9.84
C GLU A 166 18.09 13.83 -9.39
N ILE A 167 17.05 14.17 -10.17
CA ILE A 167 16.15 15.28 -9.85
C ILE A 167 15.15 14.84 -8.79
N GLY A 168 15.32 15.33 -7.57
CA GLY A 168 14.35 15.12 -6.50
C GLY A 168 13.00 15.76 -6.82
N THR A 169 11.90 15.04 -6.60
CA THR A 169 10.55 15.61 -6.68
C THR A 169 10.31 16.49 -5.46
N LYS A 170 10.09 17.80 -5.68
CA LYS A 170 9.66 18.71 -4.61
C LYS A 170 8.18 18.51 -4.34
N LEU A 171 7.80 18.53 -3.06
CA LEU A 171 6.39 18.54 -2.67
C LEU A 171 5.70 19.79 -3.25
N LYS A 172 4.55 19.56 -3.85
CA LYS A 172 3.67 20.60 -4.36
C LYS A 172 2.54 20.85 -3.38
N LYS A 173 1.82 21.95 -3.59
CA LYS A 173 0.63 22.27 -2.77
C LYS A 173 -0.43 21.17 -2.88
N GLU A 174 -0.59 20.54 -4.04
CA GLU A 174 -1.50 19.42 -4.24
C GLU A 174 -1.14 18.15 -3.46
N ASP A 175 0.10 18.00 -2.99
CA ASP A 175 0.55 16.85 -2.20
C ASP A 175 0.19 16.99 -0.70
N SER A 176 -0.46 18.09 -0.31
CA SER A 176 -0.81 18.41 1.07
C SER A 176 -2.32 18.60 1.28
N TYR A 177 -2.82 18.18 2.44
CA TYR A 177 -4.20 18.45 2.85
C TYR A 177 -4.32 19.85 3.42
N ASN A 178 -4.84 20.77 2.62
CA ASN A 178 -5.20 22.10 3.09
C ASN A 178 -6.71 22.17 3.41
N LYS A 179 -7.16 23.32 3.95
CA LYS A 179 -8.57 23.54 4.32
C LYS A 179 -9.54 23.29 3.15
N SER A 180 -9.21 23.69 1.93
CA SER A 180 -10.11 23.47 0.79
C SER A 180 -10.19 21.99 0.41
N THR A 181 -9.09 21.25 0.50
CA THR A 181 -9.09 19.79 0.31
C THR A 181 -9.97 19.10 1.35
N LEU A 182 -9.82 19.44 2.63
CA LEU A 182 -10.62 18.84 3.71
C LEU A 182 -12.12 19.20 3.58
N ASN A 183 -12.44 20.44 3.21
CA ASN A 183 -13.84 20.85 2.97
C ASN A 183 -14.46 20.02 1.83
N ARG A 184 -13.71 19.71 0.76
CA ARG A 184 -14.19 18.84 -0.34
C ARG A 184 -14.42 17.40 0.10
N MET A 185 -13.82 16.96 1.20
CA MET A 185 -14.05 15.67 1.82
C MET A 185 -15.24 15.68 2.79
N GLY A 186 -15.89 16.83 2.99
CA GLY A 186 -17.01 16.96 3.92
C GLY A 186 -16.60 17.31 5.35
N TRP A 187 -15.36 17.76 5.57
CA TRP A 187 -14.95 18.28 6.88
C TRP A 187 -15.79 19.52 7.23
N LYS A 188 -16.55 19.43 8.32
CA LYS A 188 -17.26 20.56 8.93
C LYS A 188 -16.53 20.89 10.23
N LYS A 189 -16.14 22.16 10.36
CA LYS A 189 -15.47 22.67 11.57
C LYS A 189 -16.43 22.70 12.75
#